data_AF-A0A496XFW6-F1
#
_entry.id   AF-A0A496XFW6-F1
#
_cell.length_a   1.000
_cell.length_b   1.000
_cell.length_c   1.000
_cell.angle_alpha   90.00
_cell.angle_beta   90.00
_cell.angle_gamma   90.00
#
_symmetry.space_group_name_H-M   'P 1'
#
loop_
_entity.id
_entity.type
_entity.pdbx_description
1 polymer ?
#
loop_
_entity_poly.entity_id
_entity_poly.type
_entity_poly.pdbx_seq_one_letter_code
_entity_poly.pdbx_strand_id
1 'polypeptide(L)'
;MFKSRGLVVPVVCVWAVVSIFFILPRSTVAEETTWEDMAWKDLVSSDIPKQFPRFIVPGQEKKMALLRDIFHLHYATGDVGSALWYAWIPDSSIWVGLADESRDNKMASAWEKKLSEHFIDSEGYVSSDMGQNFGHGLGWPFPHWTQADGAGWHFTLSNLPDMSMFGLAVGEDTRGWELSGIKSNGLDEEDGWLLEIEADGATLET
;
A
#
# COMPACT_ATOMS: atom_id res chain seq x y z
N MET A 1 -23.72 -22.31 -22.31
CA MET A 1 -24.70 -21.80 -21.33
C MET A 1 -24.00 -21.74 -19.98
N PHE A 2 -23.20 -20.69 -19.76
CA PHE A 2 -22.51 -20.47 -18.49
C PHE A 2 -23.38 -19.57 -17.63
N LYS A 3 -23.83 -20.07 -16.47
CA LYS A 3 -24.48 -19.26 -15.44
C LYS A 3 -23.40 -18.34 -14.84
N SER A 4 -23.53 -17.04 -15.05
CA SER A 4 -22.78 -16.05 -14.27
C SER A 4 -23.20 -16.21 -12.79
N ARG A 5 -22.21 -16.47 -11.93
CA ARG A 5 -22.39 -16.30 -10.49
C ARG A 5 -22.22 -14.81 -10.22
N GLY A 6 -23.21 -14.20 -9.57
CA GLY A 6 -23.16 -12.80 -9.16
C GLY A 6 -21.89 -12.53 -8.37
N LEU A 7 -21.13 -11.53 -8.81
CA LEU A 7 -19.98 -11.02 -8.10
C LEU A 7 -20.53 -10.07 -7.02
N VAL A 8 -20.49 -10.51 -5.76
CA VAL A 8 -20.74 -9.62 -4.62
C VAL A 8 -19.46 -8.82 -4.43
N VAL A 9 -19.50 -7.51 -4.66
CA VAL A 9 -18.38 -6.61 -4.39
C VAL A 9 -18.73 -5.86 -3.11
N PRO A 10 -18.07 -6.15 -1.96
CA PRO A 10 -18.25 -5.34 -0.76
C PRO A 10 -17.66 -3.96 -1.04
N VAL A 11 -18.50 -2.92 -1.03
CA VAL A 11 -18.07 -1.52 -1.15
C VAL A 11 -18.46 -0.85 0.16
N VAL A 12 -17.46 -0.64 1.02
CA VAL A 12 -17.70 -0.15 2.38
C VAL A 12 -17.25 1.29 2.51
N CYS A 13 -18.24 2.08 2.93
CA CYS A 13 -18.18 3.42 3.50
C CYS A 13 -17.54 4.51 2.66
N VAL A 14 -18.24 5.65 2.65
CA VAL A 14 -17.81 6.83 1.97
C VAL A 14 -18.14 8.02 2.88
N TRP A 15 -17.10 8.70 3.35
CA TRP A 15 -17.23 9.83 4.27
C TRP A 15 -16.97 11.15 3.53
N ALA A 16 -17.92 12.09 3.63
CA ALA A 16 -17.64 13.51 3.46
C ALA A 16 -17.50 14.13 4.85
N VAL A 17 -16.26 14.42 5.29
CA VAL A 17 -16.02 15.08 6.57
C VAL A 17 -16.01 16.59 6.39
N VAL A 18 -17.07 17.27 6.85
CA VAL A 18 -17.02 18.71 7.15
C VAL A 18 -16.59 18.86 8.60
N SER A 19 -15.35 19.29 8.82
CA SER A 19 -14.75 19.39 10.15
C SER A 19 -15.46 20.41 11.04
N ILE A 20 -16.12 19.93 12.11
CA ILE A 20 -16.41 20.69 13.33
C ILE A 20 -15.56 20.10 14.44
N PHE A 21 -14.64 20.90 14.98
CA PHE A 21 -13.71 20.48 16.04
C PHE A 21 -14.45 20.14 17.34
N PHE A 22 -14.39 18.88 17.77
CA PHE A 22 -14.60 18.48 19.16
C PHE A 22 -13.37 17.77 19.69
N ILE A 23 -12.83 18.31 20.79
CA ILE A 23 -11.73 17.72 21.56
C ILE A 23 -12.33 16.58 22.39
N LEU A 24 -11.98 15.33 22.08
CA LEU A 24 -12.30 14.16 22.90
C LEU A 24 -11.03 13.57 23.54
N PRO A 25 -11.14 12.92 24.72
CA PRO A 25 -10.02 12.57 25.57
C PRO A 25 -9.34 11.26 25.14
N ARG A 26 -8.00 11.23 25.27
CA ARG A 26 -7.13 10.07 25.05
C ARG A 26 -7.63 8.83 25.79
N SER A 27 -8.08 7.81 25.07
CA SER A 27 -8.23 6.46 25.58
C SER A 27 -6.86 5.78 25.74
N THR A 28 -6.77 4.91 26.73
CA THR A 28 -5.59 4.14 27.15
C THR A 28 -5.07 3.23 26.04
N VAL A 29 -3.84 3.48 25.62
CA VAL A 29 -3.08 2.70 24.62
C VAL A 29 -2.67 1.36 25.26
N ALA A 30 -2.99 0.25 24.60
CA ALA A 30 -2.40 -1.06 24.89
C ALA A 30 -0.88 -0.98 24.71
N GLU A 31 -0.09 -1.67 25.54
CA GLU A 31 1.39 -1.66 25.51
C GLU A 31 1.95 -1.67 24.08
N GLU A 32 2.42 -0.50 23.64
CA GLU A 32 3.15 -0.33 22.39
C GLU A 32 4.43 -1.16 22.50
N THR A 33 4.55 -2.18 21.67
CA THR A 33 5.88 -2.69 21.33
C THR A 33 6.58 -1.54 20.62
N THR A 34 7.46 -0.85 21.33
CA THR A 34 8.13 0.33 20.79
C THR A 34 9.06 -0.09 19.66
N TRP A 35 9.19 0.75 18.63
CA TRP A 35 10.12 0.56 17.50
C TRP A 35 11.58 0.34 17.93
N GLU A 36 11.90 0.62 19.20
CA GLU A 36 13.19 0.44 19.84
C GLU A 36 13.50 -1.05 20.15
N ASP A 37 12.46 -1.89 20.32
CA ASP A 37 12.59 -3.33 20.56
C ASP A 37 12.74 -4.15 19.26
N MET A 38 12.47 -3.55 18.11
CA MET A 38 12.77 -4.16 16.80
C MET A 38 14.27 -4.11 16.53
N ALA A 39 15.02 -5.11 17.00
CA ALA A 39 16.21 -5.74 16.41
C ALA A 39 17.15 -4.91 15.48
N TRP A 40 17.29 -3.60 15.67
CA TRP A 40 18.13 -2.74 14.81
C TRP A 40 19.58 -3.20 14.85
N LYS A 41 20.04 -3.69 16.01
CA LYS A 41 21.38 -4.26 16.16
C LYS A 41 21.56 -5.53 15.34
N ASP A 42 20.56 -6.39 15.26
CA ASP A 42 20.67 -7.65 14.51
C ASP A 42 20.58 -7.42 13.00
N LEU A 43 19.83 -6.39 12.57
CA LEU A 43 19.76 -5.92 11.19
C LEU A 43 21.03 -5.21 10.71
N VAL A 44 21.65 -4.40 11.57
CA VAL A 44 22.89 -3.66 11.27
C VAL A 44 24.14 -4.54 11.46
N SER A 45 24.02 -5.71 12.11
CA SER A 45 25.11 -6.66 12.38
C SER A 45 25.38 -7.66 11.25
N SER A 46 24.82 -7.49 10.06
CA SER A 46 25.09 -8.43 8.96
C SER A 46 26.52 -8.27 8.42
N ASP A 47 27.26 -9.37 8.30
CA ASP A 47 28.50 -9.45 7.53
C ASP A 47 28.25 -9.02 6.08
N ILE A 48 28.47 -7.74 5.77
CA ILE A 48 28.30 -7.20 4.41
C ILE A 48 29.19 -8.03 3.47
N PRO A 49 28.62 -8.66 2.42
CA PRO A 49 29.39 -9.50 1.53
C PRO A 49 30.63 -8.78 1.00
N LYS A 50 31.74 -9.51 0.89
CA LYS A 50 33.00 -8.94 0.38
C LYS A 50 32.85 -8.38 -1.04
N GLN A 51 31.97 -9.00 -1.83
CA GLN A 51 31.66 -8.61 -3.21
C GLN A 51 30.71 -7.39 -3.28
N PHE A 52 30.05 -7.01 -2.17
CA PHE A 52 29.13 -5.87 -2.16
C PHE A 52 29.88 -4.57 -2.47
N PRO A 53 29.31 -3.67 -3.30
CA PRO A 53 29.97 -2.46 -3.77
C PRO A 53 30.64 -1.65 -2.67
N ARG A 54 31.73 -0.98 -3.03
CA ARG A 54 32.45 -0.06 -2.15
C ARG A 54 32.43 1.31 -2.77
N PHE A 55 32.15 2.31 -1.95
CA PHE A 55 32.32 3.70 -2.31
C PHE A 55 33.75 4.11 -1.96
N ILE A 56 34.51 4.63 -2.94
CA ILE A 56 35.92 5.00 -2.74
C ILE A 56 36.08 6.47 -3.12
N VAL A 57 36.25 7.31 -2.11
CA VAL A 57 36.48 8.75 -2.27
C VAL A 57 37.68 9.13 -1.37
N PRO A 58 38.82 9.51 -1.96
CA PRO A 58 40.02 9.86 -1.19
C PRO A 58 39.75 10.95 -0.15
N GLY A 59 40.18 10.71 1.09
CA GLY A 59 39.98 11.62 2.23
C GLY A 59 38.57 11.60 2.83
N GLN A 60 37.69 10.71 2.38
CA GLN A 60 36.33 10.52 2.93
C GLN A 60 36.05 9.06 3.32
N GLU A 61 37.08 8.27 3.58
CA GLU A 61 37.02 6.81 3.76
C GLU A 61 36.00 6.41 4.83
N LYS A 62 35.99 7.12 5.97
CA LYS A 62 35.04 6.85 7.07
C LYS A 62 33.58 7.09 6.65
N LYS A 63 33.31 8.14 5.89
CA LYS A 63 31.94 8.45 5.42
C LYS A 63 31.48 7.46 4.37
N MET A 64 32.39 7.05 3.49
CA MET A 64 32.09 6.06 2.46
C MET A 64 31.86 4.66 3.03
N ALA A 65 32.53 4.30 4.12
CA ALA A 65 32.22 3.08 4.88
C ALA A 65 30.80 3.14 5.46
N LEU A 66 30.43 4.24 6.13
CA LEU A 66 29.06 4.40 6.67
C LEU A 66 27.99 4.38 5.58
N LEU A 67 28.24 5.04 4.44
CA LEU A 67 27.32 5.02 3.30
C LEU A 67 27.11 3.58 2.77
N ARG A 68 28.17 2.78 2.72
CA ARG A 68 28.09 1.36 2.35
C ARG A 68 27.24 0.57 3.32
N ASP A 69 27.39 0.82 4.62
CA ASP A 69 26.63 0.12 5.65
C ASP A 69 25.13 0.44 5.56
N ILE A 70 24.78 1.72 5.44
CA ILE A 70 23.37 2.16 5.25
C ILE A 70 22.80 1.62 3.94
N PHE A 71 23.58 1.66 2.86
CA PHE A 71 23.14 1.15 1.57
C PHE A 71 22.91 -0.37 1.60
N HIS A 72 23.79 -1.13 2.26
CA HIS A 72 23.60 -2.57 2.44
C HIS A 72 22.35 -2.87 3.26
N LEU A 73 22.11 -2.13 4.35
CA LEU A 73 20.90 -2.27 5.16
C LEU A 73 19.65 -2.12 4.28
N HIS A 74 19.57 -1.04 3.50
CA HIS A 74 18.45 -0.81 2.59
C HIS A 74 18.32 -1.90 1.52
N TYR A 75 19.44 -2.37 0.95
CA TYR A 75 19.45 -3.41 -0.06
C TYR A 75 19.02 -4.77 0.49
N ALA A 76 19.44 -5.14 1.69
CA ALA A 76 19.18 -6.43 2.31
C ALA A 76 17.74 -6.57 2.82
N THR A 77 17.12 -5.46 3.22
CA THR A 77 15.75 -5.43 3.78
C THR A 77 14.72 -4.85 2.82
N GLY A 78 15.18 -4.26 1.72
CA GLY A 78 14.32 -3.60 0.75
C GLY A 78 13.38 -4.58 0.07
N ASP A 79 12.15 -4.14 -0.13
CA ASP A 79 11.16 -4.84 -0.94
C ASP A 79 11.00 -4.14 -2.30
N VAL A 80 10.54 -4.88 -3.30
CA VAL A 80 10.18 -4.35 -4.61
C VAL A 80 8.84 -3.63 -4.47
N GLY A 81 8.91 -2.30 -4.43
CA GLY A 81 7.78 -1.45 -4.11
C GLY A 81 6.64 -1.45 -5.14
N SER A 82 5.69 -0.56 -4.90
CA SER A 82 4.56 -0.27 -5.80
C SER A 82 5.01 0.28 -7.16
N ALA A 83 4.13 0.21 -8.18
CA ALA A 83 4.45 0.66 -9.54
C ALA A 83 4.85 2.14 -9.63
N LEU A 84 4.42 2.94 -8.66
CA LEU A 84 4.83 4.34 -8.51
C LEU A 84 6.35 4.49 -8.53
N TRP A 85 7.06 3.53 -7.95
CA TRP A 85 8.49 3.62 -7.71
C TRP A 85 9.35 3.02 -8.84
N TYR A 86 8.73 2.44 -9.87
CA TYR A 86 9.42 1.68 -10.92
C TYR A 86 10.34 2.51 -11.79
N ALA A 87 10.09 3.81 -11.92
CA ALA A 87 10.92 4.66 -12.76
C ALA A 87 12.29 5.02 -12.12
N TRP A 88 12.53 4.69 -10.85
CA TRP A 88 13.78 5.06 -10.17
C TRP A 88 14.34 4.03 -9.20
N ILE A 89 13.51 3.23 -8.51
CA ILE A 89 14.04 2.25 -7.56
C ILE A 89 14.78 1.09 -8.25
N PRO A 90 14.27 0.49 -9.34
CA PRO A 90 14.98 -0.59 -10.04
C PRO A 90 16.40 -0.19 -10.42
N ASP A 91 16.57 0.96 -11.08
CA ASP A 91 17.88 1.45 -11.51
C ASP A 91 18.84 1.66 -10.32
N SER A 92 18.31 2.13 -9.18
CA SER A 92 19.09 2.39 -7.96
C SER A 92 19.46 1.13 -7.17
N SER A 93 18.83 -0.01 -7.45
CA SER A 93 18.97 -1.24 -6.66
C SER A 93 19.54 -2.41 -7.47
N ILE A 94 19.29 -2.52 -8.77
CA ILE A 94 19.73 -3.65 -9.60
C ILE A 94 21.24 -3.58 -9.91
N TRP A 95 21.82 -2.37 -9.99
CA TRP A 95 23.22 -2.16 -10.36
C TRP A 95 24.24 -2.80 -9.42
N VAL A 96 23.83 -3.16 -8.20
CA VAL A 96 24.68 -3.76 -7.16
C VAL A 96 25.39 -5.03 -7.67
N GLY A 97 24.75 -5.77 -8.58
CA GLY A 97 25.42 -6.74 -9.46
C GLY A 97 26.39 -7.67 -8.72
N LEU A 98 25.92 -8.32 -7.65
CA LEU A 98 26.74 -9.28 -6.90
C LEU A 98 27.25 -10.35 -7.87
N ALA A 99 28.57 -10.38 -8.08
CA ALA A 99 29.24 -11.05 -9.17
C ALA A 99 29.30 -12.59 -9.07
N ASP A 100 28.41 -13.22 -8.30
CA ASP A 100 28.31 -14.68 -8.28
C ASP A 100 27.29 -15.11 -9.33
N GLU A 101 27.71 -16.00 -10.23
CA GLU A 101 26.90 -16.54 -11.33
C GLU A 101 25.75 -17.45 -10.85
N SER A 102 25.61 -17.64 -9.53
CA SER A 102 24.39 -18.20 -8.98
C SER A 102 23.27 -17.17 -9.09
N ARG A 103 22.06 -17.65 -9.35
CA ARG A 103 20.80 -16.90 -9.42
C ARG A 103 20.39 -16.19 -8.11
N ASP A 104 21.34 -15.82 -7.25
CA ASP A 104 21.14 -15.28 -5.90
C ASP A 104 21.26 -13.75 -5.82
N ASN A 105 21.23 -13.02 -6.95
CA ASN A 105 20.88 -11.60 -6.89
C ASN A 105 19.37 -11.47 -6.62
N LYS A 106 18.97 -11.73 -5.37
CA LYS A 106 17.57 -11.73 -4.91
C LYS A 106 16.82 -10.47 -5.31
N MET A 107 17.48 -9.30 -5.26
CA MET A 107 16.89 -8.02 -5.64
C MET A 107 16.60 -7.96 -7.15
N ALA A 108 17.56 -8.33 -7.99
CA ALA A 108 17.34 -8.36 -9.44
C ALA A 108 16.25 -9.37 -9.83
N SER A 109 16.25 -10.57 -9.24
CA SER A 109 15.21 -11.58 -9.48
C SER A 109 13.83 -11.13 -8.98
N ALA A 110 13.77 -10.43 -7.84
CA ALA A 110 12.53 -9.86 -7.33
C ALA A 110 11.98 -8.78 -8.27
N TRP A 111 12.85 -7.91 -8.80
CA TRP A 111 12.46 -6.91 -9.80
C TRP A 111 12.02 -7.53 -11.12
N GLU A 112 12.76 -8.52 -11.63
CA GLU A 112 12.39 -9.26 -12.84
C GLU A 112 11.00 -9.86 -12.70
N LYS A 113 10.75 -10.55 -11.58
CA LYS A 113 9.44 -11.12 -11.27
C LYS A 113 8.36 -10.04 -11.19
N LYS A 114 8.59 -8.99 -10.40
CA LYS A 114 7.61 -7.91 -10.16
C LYS A 114 7.22 -7.18 -11.44
N LEU A 115 8.20 -6.89 -12.30
CA LEU A 115 7.98 -6.21 -13.59
C LEU A 115 7.33 -7.13 -14.62
N SER A 116 7.64 -8.43 -14.61
CA SER A 116 7.09 -9.39 -15.59
C SER A 116 5.69 -9.87 -15.25
N GLU A 117 5.36 -9.96 -13.96
CA GLU A 117 4.04 -10.39 -13.46
C GLU A 117 3.06 -9.22 -13.27
N HIS A 118 3.44 -8.04 -13.73
CA HIS A 118 2.67 -6.83 -13.46
C HIS A 118 1.30 -6.86 -14.14
N PHE A 119 0.25 -6.55 -13.38
CA PHE A 119 -1.11 -6.63 -13.88
C PHE A 119 -1.45 -5.41 -14.75
N ILE A 120 -1.86 -5.68 -15.98
CA ILE A 120 -2.42 -4.70 -16.91
C ILE A 120 -3.81 -5.20 -17.30
N ASP A 121 -4.83 -4.38 -17.09
CA ASP A 121 -6.20 -4.76 -17.41
C ASP A 121 -6.53 -4.63 -18.90
N SER A 122 -7.78 -4.93 -19.27
CA SER A 122 -8.24 -4.85 -20.66
C SER A 122 -8.34 -3.43 -21.22
N GLU A 123 -8.30 -2.40 -20.37
CA GLU A 123 -8.31 -0.99 -20.77
C GLU A 123 -6.90 -0.41 -20.89
N GLY A 124 -5.89 -1.17 -20.47
CA GLY A 124 -4.49 -0.75 -20.46
C GLY A 124 -4.08 -0.04 -19.17
N TYR A 125 -4.91 -0.08 -18.12
CA TYR A 125 -4.52 0.43 -16.81
C TYR A 125 -3.46 -0.47 -16.18
N VAL A 126 -2.46 0.14 -15.58
CA VAL A 126 -1.32 -0.52 -14.93
C VAL A 126 -1.52 -0.48 -13.42
N SER A 127 -1.64 -1.64 -12.77
CA SER A 127 -1.85 -1.74 -11.33
C SER A 127 -0.77 -1.00 -10.55
N SER A 128 -1.13 -0.07 -9.65
CA SER A 128 -0.12 0.58 -8.82
C SER A 128 0.32 -0.29 -7.64
N ASP A 129 -0.36 -1.40 -7.35
CA ASP A 129 -0.13 -2.30 -6.21
C ASP A 129 -0.11 -1.57 -4.84
N MET A 130 -0.83 -0.45 -4.73
CA MET A 130 -0.90 0.36 -3.49
C MET A 130 -2.04 -0.06 -2.55
N GLY A 131 -2.86 -1.04 -2.95
CA GLY A 131 -4.00 -1.54 -2.18
C GLY A 131 -5.35 -1.04 -2.68
N GLN A 132 -6.43 -1.67 -2.21
CA GLN A 132 -7.81 -1.45 -2.67
C GLN A 132 -8.46 -0.17 -2.11
N ASN A 133 -7.82 0.48 -1.15
CA ASN A 133 -8.39 1.62 -0.42
C ASN A 133 -8.18 2.97 -1.14
N PHE A 134 -7.65 2.92 -2.36
CA PHE A 134 -7.46 4.08 -3.24
C PHE A 134 -8.60 4.17 -4.24
N GLY A 135 -8.80 5.35 -4.84
CA GLY A 135 -9.95 5.64 -5.71
C GLY A 135 -10.12 4.74 -6.95
N HIS A 136 -9.17 3.84 -7.22
CA HIS A 136 -9.31 2.77 -8.21
C HIS A 136 -8.81 1.45 -7.62
N GLY A 137 -9.53 0.35 -7.88
CA GLY A 137 -9.31 -0.95 -7.21
C GLY A 137 -7.95 -1.59 -7.49
N LEU A 138 -7.26 -1.14 -8.54
CA LEU A 138 -5.90 -1.54 -8.88
C LEU A 138 -4.83 -0.52 -8.44
N GLY A 139 -5.18 0.56 -7.73
CA GLY A 139 -4.24 1.58 -7.30
C GLY A 139 -4.52 2.99 -7.85
N TRP A 140 -3.55 3.90 -7.84
CA TRP A 140 -3.85 5.34 -7.89
C TRP A 140 -4.40 5.90 -9.22
N PRO A 141 -5.35 6.85 -9.17
CA PRO A 141 -5.03 8.16 -9.77
C PRO A 141 -5.36 9.41 -8.93
N PHE A 142 -6.00 9.32 -7.76
CA PHE A 142 -6.36 10.49 -6.93
C PHE A 142 -5.77 10.45 -5.52
N PRO A 143 -5.13 11.52 -5.01
CA PRO A 143 -4.51 11.55 -3.69
C PRO A 143 -5.44 11.03 -2.60
N HIS A 144 -4.85 10.39 -1.58
CA HIS A 144 -5.63 9.95 -0.42
C HIS A 144 -6.34 11.17 0.19
N TRP A 145 -7.57 11.01 0.70
CA TRP A 145 -8.32 12.13 1.26
C TRP A 145 -7.55 12.91 2.34
N THR A 146 -6.72 12.21 3.13
CA THR A 146 -5.82 12.83 4.12
C THR A 146 -4.71 13.69 3.50
N GLN A 147 -4.35 13.44 2.25
CA GLN A 147 -3.36 14.23 1.49
C GLN A 147 -4.01 15.42 0.76
N ALA A 148 -5.33 15.44 0.63
CA ALA A 148 -6.08 16.52 -0.02
C ALA A 148 -6.91 17.34 0.99
N ASP A 149 -6.43 17.46 2.23
CA ASP A 149 -7.06 18.23 3.31
C ASP A 149 -8.53 17.83 3.57
N GLY A 150 -8.80 16.52 3.48
CA GLY A 150 -10.13 15.96 3.70
C GLY A 150 -10.98 15.85 2.43
N ALA A 151 -10.52 16.35 1.28
CA ALA A 151 -11.24 16.22 0.02
C ALA A 151 -10.98 14.86 -0.66
N GLY A 152 -12.04 14.21 -1.13
CA GLY A 152 -11.96 12.94 -1.85
C GLY A 152 -12.75 11.83 -1.16
N TRP A 153 -12.56 10.62 -1.64
CA TRP A 153 -13.26 9.44 -1.14
C TRP A 153 -12.24 8.40 -0.66
N HIS A 154 -12.58 7.67 0.39
CA HIS A 154 -11.81 6.54 0.88
C HIS A 154 -12.77 5.39 1.15
N PHE A 155 -12.43 4.24 0.58
CA PHE A 155 -13.16 3.00 0.74
C PHE A 155 -12.29 2.08 1.59
N THR A 156 -12.85 1.48 2.62
CA THR A 156 -12.11 0.51 3.46
C THR A 156 -13.08 -0.49 4.06
N LEU A 157 -12.65 -1.74 4.20
CA LEU A 157 -13.41 -2.78 4.90
C LEU A 157 -13.13 -2.69 6.41
N SER A 158 -14.05 -3.17 7.25
CA SER A 158 -13.90 -3.06 8.71
C SER A 158 -12.67 -3.83 9.25
N ASN A 159 -12.29 -4.89 8.53
CA ASN A 159 -11.20 -5.79 8.90
C ASN A 159 -9.83 -5.36 8.34
N LEU A 160 -9.76 -4.22 7.62
CA LEU A 160 -8.50 -3.68 7.11
C LEU A 160 -7.85 -2.75 8.15
N PRO A 161 -6.51 -2.74 8.27
CA PRO A 161 -5.78 -1.89 9.22
C PRO A 161 -6.11 -0.40 9.12
N ASP A 162 -6.44 0.08 7.92
CA ASP A 162 -6.75 1.47 7.59
C ASP A 162 -7.83 2.08 8.48
N MET A 163 -8.82 1.28 8.90
CA MET A 163 -9.86 1.70 9.84
C MET A 163 -9.27 2.25 11.14
N SER A 164 -8.37 1.48 11.75
CA SER A 164 -7.69 1.85 12.99
C SER A 164 -6.64 2.94 12.77
N MET A 165 -5.92 2.88 11.65
CA MET A 165 -4.85 3.82 11.31
C MET A 165 -5.37 5.24 11.13
N PHE A 166 -6.55 5.38 10.52
CA PHE A 166 -7.16 6.68 10.24
C PHE A 166 -8.28 7.06 11.22
N GLY A 167 -8.54 6.24 12.25
CA GLY A 167 -9.59 6.50 13.24
C GLY A 167 -10.99 6.55 12.62
N LEU A 168 -11.24 5.73 11.60
CA LEU A 168 -12.51 5.66 10.91
C LEU A 168 -13.49 4.80 11.71
N ALA A 169 -14.77 5.18 11.66
CA ALA A 169 -15.86 4.38 12.21
C ALA A 169 -16.61 3.67 11.08
N VAL A 170 -17.14 2.48 11.37
CA VAL A 170 -18.04 1.78 10.45
C VAL A 170 -19.27 2.67 10.26
N GLY A 171 -19.65 2.89 9.00
CA GLY A 171 -20.83 3.70 8.68
C GLY A 171 -22.09 3.09 9.29
N GLU A 172 -22.85 3.90 10.01
CA GLU A 172 -24.07 3.47 10.69
C GLU A 172 -25.34 3.72 9.88
N ASP A 173 -25.24 4.51 8.80
CA ASP A 173 -26.33 4.75 7.87
C ASP A 173 -25.86 4.93 6.42
N THR A 174 -26.80 4.79 5.50
CA THR A 174 -26.61 4.92 4.05
C THR A 174 -27.36 6.13 3.48
N ARG A 175 -27.79 7.07 4.34
CA ARG A 175 -28.55 8.25 3.91
C ARG A 175 -27.64 9.21 3.17
N GLY A 176 -28.23 9.90 2.19
CA GLY A 176 -27.47 10.82 1.33
C GLY A 176 -26.72 10.11 0.19
N TRP A 177 -26.95 8.82 0.00
CA TRP A 177 -26.44 8.07 -1.15
C TRP A 177 -27.55 7.76 -2.14
N GLU A 178 -27.27 8.03 -3.42
CA GLU A 178 -28.09 7.61 -4.56
C GLU A 178 -27.45 6.39 -5.23
N LEU A 179 -28.26 5.34 -5.42
CA LEU A 179 -27.85 4.09 -6.05
C LEU A 179 -28.49 3.95 -7.43
N SER A 180 -27.68 3.68 -8.45
CA SER A 180 -28.15 3.34 -9.80
C SER A 180 -27.50 2.04 -10.25
N GLY A 181 -28.31 1.06 -10.70
CA GLY A 181 -27.78 -0.26 -11.09
C GLY A 181 -27.17 -1.08 -9.95
N ILE A 182 -27.37 -0.65 -8.70
CA ILE A 182 -26.89 -1.30 -7.48
C ILE A 182 -28.07 -1.55 -6.54
N LYS A 183 -28.12 -2.74 -5.96
CA LYS A 183 -29.03 -3.07 -4.87
C LYS A 183 -28.28 -3.08 -3.54
N SER A 184 -28.79 -2.31 -2.58
CA SER A 184 -28.32 -2.36 -1.20
C SER A 184 -28.92 -3.55 -0.46
N ASN A 185 -28.06 -4.38 0.13
CA ASN A 185 -28.43 -5.51 1.00
C ASN A 185 -28.33 -5.17 2.50
N GLY A 186 -28.02 -3.92 2.84
CA GLY A 186 -27.96 -3.42 4.22
C GLY A 186 -26.52 -3.21 4.72
N LEU A 187 -26.41 -2.68 5.93
CA LEU A 187 -25.16 -2.54 6.65
C LEU A 187 -24.94 -3.78 7.53
N ASP A 188 -23.74 -4.33 7.48
CA ASP A 188 -23.23 -5.38 8.33
C ASP A 188 -22.14 -4.81 9.25
N GLU A 189 -22.07 -5.28 10.50
CA GLU A 189 -21.11 -4.76 11.49
C GLU A 189 -19.66 -5.16 11.16
N GLU A 190 -19.46 -6.30 10.50
CA GLU A 190 -18.15 -6.82 10.08
C GLU A 190 -17.86 -6.46 8.62
N ASP A 191 -18.83 -6.59 7.73
CA ASP A 191 -18.60 -6.42 6.29
C ASP A 191 -19.00 -5.04 5.77
N GLY A 192 -19.53 -4.14 6.62
CA GLY A 192 -19.92 -2.79 6.23
C GLY A 192 -21.12 -2.77 5.26
N TRP A 193 -21.10 -1.86 4.27
CA TRP A 193 -22.22 -1.75 3.33
C TRP A 193 -22.18 -2.83 2.25
N LEU A 194 -23.18 -3.73 2.30
CA LEU A 194 -23.32 -4.83 1.35
C LEU A 194 -24.05 -4.35 0.08
N LEU A 195 -23.33 -4.30 -1.04
CA LEU A 195 -23.85 -3.86 -2.33
C LEU A 195 -23.81 -5.01 -3.36
N GLU A 196 -24.89 -5.15 -4.12
CA GLU A 196 -25.02 -6.10 -5.24
C GLU A 196 -25.14 -5.32 -6.55
N ILE A 197 -24.22 -5.56 -7.50
CA ILE A 197 -24.26 -4.93 -8.82
C ILE A 197 -25.28 -5.66 -9.69
N GLU A 198 -26.33 -4.95 -10.11
CA GLU A 198 -27.43 -5.52 -10.90
C GLU A 198 -27.36 -5.13 -12.39
N ALA A 199 -26.61 -4.09 -12.73
CA ALA A 199 -26.50 -3.60 -14.11
C ALA A 199 -25.09 -3.06 -14.44
N ASP A 200 -24.75 -3.07 -15.73
CA ASP A 200 -23.57 -2.38 -16.24
C ASP A 200 -23.69 -0.87 -16.00
N GLY A 201 -22.57 -0.21 -15.71
CA GLY A 201 -22.56 1.24 -15.43
C GLY A 201 -23.19 1.62 -14.10
N ALA A 202 -23.22 0.70 -13.14
CA ALA A 202 -23.63 0.96 -11.76
C ALA A 202 -22.93 2.19 -11.15
N THR A 203 -23.68 3.07 -10.49
CA THR A 203 -23.15 4.27 -9.83
C THR A 203 -23.63 4.38 -8.38
N LEU A 204 -22.78 5.03 -7.58
CA LEU A 204 -22.97 5.39 -6.18
C LEU A 204 -22.60 6.88 -6.03
N GLU A 205 -23.57 7.73 -5.70
CA GLU A 205 -23.46 9.20 -5.75
C GLU A 205 -24.00 9.85 -4.46
N THR A 206 -23.62 11.11 -4.16
CA THR A 206 -24.10 11.91 -3.00
C THR A 206 -24.72 13.23 -3.39
#